data_AF-A0A0M3ISW1-F1
#
_entry.id   AF-A0A0M3ISW1-F1
#
_cell.length_a   1.000
_cell.length_b   1.000
_cell.length_c   1.000
_cell.angle_alpha   90.00
_cell.angle_beta   90.00
_cell.angle_gamma   90.00
#
_symmetry.space_group_name_H-M   'P 1'
#
loop_
_entity.id
_entity.type
_entity.pdbx_description
1 polymer ?
#
loop_
_entity_poly.entity_id
_entity_poly.type
_entity_poly.pdbx_seq_one_letter_code
_entity_poly.pdbx_strand_id
1 'polypeptide(L)'
;MEKPILVQKIISGTQFRSNTNAPLRIAVTSHKLHLFELIFVLIADGNLHDDDIAFSKVVHSRRTPLVLLSTKTDDDLDAESRETHQEINDRLKEIFIERARNVFSKMIHQKAQVLADIEMLYVSAPVIRDQLNGNTSYLLYKVDEDRLLELVALKPGCHYALENSLRKQVVFSVCSLSCKF
;
A
#
# COMPACT_ATOMS: atom_id res chain seq x y z
N MET A 1 -0.08 -19.58 -14.24
CA MET A 1 -0.51 -18.25 -14.73
C MET A 1 -0.67 -17.38 -13.50
N GLU A 2 0.32 -16.54 -13.20
CA GLU A 2 0.23 -15.54 -12.13
C GLU A 2 -0.77 -14.46 -12.56
N LYS A 3 -1.74 -14.15 -11.70
CA LYS A 3 -2.70 -13.09 -11.97
C LYS A 3 -2.09 -11.76 -11.51
N PRO A 4 -2.29 -10.65 -12.23
CA PRO A 4 -1.74 -9.36 -11.83
C PRO A 4 -2.36 -8.85 -10.52
N ILE A 5 -1.55 -8.20 -9.70
CA ILE A 5 -1.99 -7.41 -8.55
C ILE A 5 -2.23 -5.97 -9.03
N LEU A 6 -3.35 -5.38 -8.63
CA LEU A 6 -3.69 -4.00 -8.97
C LEU A 6 -3.64 -3.10 -7.74
N VAL A 7 -2.75 -2.13 -7.76
CA VAL A 7 -2.72 -1.05 -6.76
C VAL A 7 -3.45 0.16 -7.34
N GLN A 8 -4.59 0.54 -6.75
CA GLN A 8 -5.37 1.69 -7.19
C GLN A 8 -5.28 2.83 -6.16
N LYS A 9 -4.72 3.96 -6.60
CA LYS A 9 -4.80 5.24 -5.87
C LYS A 9 -6.10 5.94 -6.23
N ILE A 10 -7.09 5.92 -5.35
CA ILE A 10 -8.27 6.78 -5.46
C ILE A 10 -7.87 8.09 -4.77
N ILE A 11 -7.47 9.08 -5.57
CA ILE A 11 -7.24 10.43 -5.05
C ILE A 11 -8.62 11.06 -4.90
N SER A 12 -9.12 11.13 -3.67
CA SER A 12 -10.31 11.91 -3.34
C SER A 12 -10.04 13.40 -3.62
N GLY A 13 -11.04 14.09 -4.17
CA GLY A 13 -11.01 15.54 -4.37
C GLY A 13 -10.93 15.97 -5.83
N THR A 14 -12.11 16.15 -6.44
CA THR A 14 -12.40 17.23 -7.41
C THR A 14 -11.36 17.48 -8.51
N GLN A 15 -11.11 16.48 -9.37
CA GLN A 15 -11.16 16.64 -10.83
C GLN A 15 -10.86 15.30 -11.49
N PHE A 16 -11.87 14.74 -12.17
CA PHE A 16 -11.74 13.72 -13.21
C PHE A 16 -11.00 14.26 -14.44
N ARG A 17 -9.78 14.79 -14.26
CA ARG A 17 -8.89 15.26 -15.33
C ARG A 17 -7.43 14.97 -14.98
N SER A 18 -6.99 13.77 -15.30
CA SER A 18 -5.63 13.56 -15.80
C SER A 18 -5.58 12.25 -16.58
N ASN A 19 -4.88 12.30 -17.72
CA ASN A 19 -4.85 11.33 -18.81
C ASN A 19 -4.18 9.97 -18.46
N THR A 20 -4.00 9.65 -17.19
CA THR A 20 -3.29 8.44 -16.72
C THR A 20 -4.20 7.36 -16.12
N ASN A 21 -5.50 7.63 -15.96
CA ASN A 21 -6.49 6.71 -15.35
C ASN A 21 -7.30 5.85 -16.36
N ALA A 22 -6.93 5.83 -17.63
CA ALA A 22 -7.63 5.08 -18.68
C ALA A 22 -7.79 3.57 -18.40
N PRO A 23 -6.77 2.81 -17.92
CA PRO A 23 -6.90 1.36 -17.80
C PRO A 23 -7.89 0.93 -16.70
N LEU A 24 -8.02 1.70 -15.62
CA LEU A 24 -8.91 1.41 -14.49
C LEU A 24 -10.39 1.65 -14.82
N ARG A 25 -10.69 2.77 -15.50
CA ARG A 25 -12.04 3.04 -16.01
C ARG A 25 -12.47 1.93 -16.96
N ILE A 26 -11.57 1.46 -17.81
CA ILE A 26 -11.84 0.34 -18.72
C ILE A 26 -12.05 -0.94 -17.90
N ALA A 27 -11.23 -1.27 -16.91
CA ALA A 27 -11.37 -2.53 -16.15
C ALA A 27 -12.69 -2.63 -15.36
N VAL A 28 -13.12 -1.52 -14.72
CA VAL A 28 -14.38 -1.48 -13.96
C VAL A 28 -15.59 -1.60 -14.89
N THR A 29 -15.61 -0.82 -15.98
CA THR A 29 -16.70 -0.80 -16.97
C THR A 29 -16.73 -2.07 -17.84
N SER A 30 -15.58 -2.68 -18.14
CA SER A 30 -15.47 -3.91 -18.93
C SER A 30 -15.57 -5.20 -18.11
N HIS A 31 -15.93 -5.13 -16.83
CA HIS A 31 -16.15 -6.30 -15.95
C HIS A 31 -14.91 -7.18 -15.73
N LYS A 32 -13.71 -6.61 -15.88
CA LYS A 32 -12.43 -7.35 -15.84
C LYS A 32 -11.78 -7.41 -14.46
N LEU A 33 -12.49 -7.02 -13.39
CA LEU A 33 -11.93 -7.03 -12.03
C LEU A 33 -11.54 -8.44 -11.54
N HIS A 34 -12.22 -9.48 -12.02
CA HIS A 34 -11.92 -10.89 -11.72
C HIS A 34 -10.55 -11.37 -12.26
N LEU A 35 -9.91 -10.57 -13.12
CA LEU A 35 -8.57 -10.85 -13.64
C LEU A 35 -7.49 -10.54 -12.61
N PHE A 36 -7.78 -9.71 -11.61
CA PHE A 36 -6.84 -9.35 -10.56
C PHE A 36 -6.93 -10.33 -9.40
N GLU A 37 -5.78 -10.65 -8.82
CA GLU A 37 -5.69 -11.52 -7.65
C GLU A 37 -6.08 -10.79 -6.37
N LEU A 38 -5.65 -9.54 -6.27
CA LEU A 38 -5.85 -8.67 -5.13
C LEU A 38 -5.93 -7.22 -5.61
N ILE A 39 -6.85 -6.46 -5.02
CA ILE A 39 -7.00 -5.03 -5.26
C ILE A 39 -6.72 -4.27 -3.98
N PHE A 40 -5.84 -3.27 -4.07
CA PHE A 40 -5.60 -2.32 -3.00
C PHE A 40 -6.33 -1.00 -3.28
N VAL A 41 -7.03 -0.48 -2.27
CA VAL A 41 -7.65 0.85 -2.32
C VAL A 41 -6.94 1.76 -1.32
N LEU A 42 -6.25 2.77 -1.85
CA LEU A 42 -5.51 3.75 -1.05
C LEU A 42 -6.44 4.84 -0.52
N ILE A 43 -6.42 5.05 0.79
CA ILE A 43 -7.13 6.09 1.53
C ILE A 43 -6.12 7.16 1.93
N ALA A 44 -6.18 8.32 1.27
CA ALA A 44 -5.12 9.34 1.33
C ALA A 44 -5.15 10.21 2.61
N ASP A 45 -6.34 10.47 3.16
CA ASP A 45 -6.56 11.43 4.25
C ASP A 45 -7.17 10.77 5.50
N GLY A 46 -7.00 9.46 5.66
CA GLY A 46 -7.58 8.66 6.75
C GLY A 46 -9.10 8.51 6.73
N ASN A 47 -9.80 9.29 5.90
CA ASN A 47 -11.26 9.27 5.77
C ASN A 47 -11.71 8.49 4.54
N LEU A 48 -12.66 7.56 4.73
CA LEU A 48 -13.34 6.87 3.63
C LEU A 48 -14.37 7.80 2.99
N HIS A 49 -14.12 8.14 1.73
CA HIS A 49 -15.06 8.91 0.93
C HIS A 49 -16.10 7.98 0.29
N ASP A 50 -17.21 8.57 -0.15
CA ASP A 50 -18.31 7.81 -0.75
C ASP A 50 -17.87 7.09 -2.04
N ASP A 51 -16.93 7.68 -2.78
CA ASP A 51 -16.31 7.06 -3.96
C ASP A 51 -15.48 5.81 -3.61
N ASP A 52 -14.71 5.86 -2.53
CA ASP A 52 -13.92 4.73 -2.03
C ASP A 52 -14.84 3.58 -1.63
N ILE A 53 -15.94 3.92 -0.95
CA ILE A 53 -16.97 2.97 -0.50
C ILE A 53 -17.70 2.36 -1.70
N ALA A 54 -18.12 3.19 -2.66
CA ALA A 54 -18.82 2.74 -3.86
C ALA A 54 -17.94 1.78 -4.68
N PHE A 55 -16.68 2.14 -4.89
CA PHE A 55 -15.72 1.27 -5.56
C PHE A 55 -15.50 -0.04 -4.80
N SER A 56 -15.28 0.04 -3.49
CA SER A 56 -15.06 -1.13 -2.64
C SER A 56 -16.26 -2.09 -2.65
N LYS A 57 -17.50 -1.57 -2.66
CA LYS A 57 -18.73 -2.37 -2.83
C LYS A 57 -18.75 -3.10 -4.17
N VAL A 58 -18.36 -2.45 -5.26
CA VAL A 58 -18.30 -3.08 -6.59
C VAL A 58 -17.26 -4.21 -6.62
N VAL A 59 -16.06 -3.96 -6.09
CA VAL A 59 -15.00 -4.99 -5.99
C VAL A 59 -15.47 -6.17 -5.14
N HIS A 60 -16.02 -5.87 -3.96
CA HIS A 60 -16.44 -6.89 -3.01
C HIS A 60 -17.61 -7.74 -3.55
N SER A 61 -18.62 -7.13 -4.19
CA SER A 61 -19.73 -7.86 -4.83
C SER A 61 -19.27 -8.85 -5.91
N ARG A 62 -18.11 -8.61 -6.52
CA ARG A 62 -17.49 -9.47 -7.54
C ARG A 62 -16.57 -10.54 -6.94
N ARG A 63 -16.56 -10.70 -5.61
CA ARG A 63 -15.73 -11.66 -4.86
C ARG A 63 -14.25 -11.55 -5.19
N THR A 64 -13.80 -10.35 -5.57
CA THR A 64 -12.37 -10.08 -5.77
C THR A 64 -11.77 -9.66 -4.43
N PRO A 65 -10.66 -10.28 -3.98
CA PRO A 65 -10.00 -9.88 -2.74
C PRO A 65 -9.66 -8.38 -2.74
N LEU A 66 -9.96 -7.72 -1.62
CA LEU A 66 -9.80 -6.28 -1.44
C LEU A 66 -9.13 -6.00 -0.10
N VAL A 67 -8.15 -5.10 -0.10
CA VAL A 67 -7.52 -4.56 1.10
C VAL A 67 -7.50 -3.04 1.00
N LEU A 68 -7.87 -2.37 2.08
CA LEU A 68 -7.78 -0.91 2.18
C LEU A 68 -6.42 -0.54 2.75
N LEU A 69 -5.82 0.53 2.23
CA LEU A 69 -4.51 1.02 2.69
C LEU A 69 -4.65 2.46 3.19
N SER A 70 -4.43 2.68 4.48
CA SER A 70 -4.16 4.02 5.00
C SER A 70 -2.73 4.38 4.70
N THR A 71 -2.49 5.50 4.04
CA THR A 71 -1.14 6.01 3.79
C THR A 71 -0.76 7.10 4.78
N LYS A 72 0.55 7.37 4.91
CA LYS A 72 1.13 8.43 5.76
C LYS A 72 1.03 8.15 7.26
N THR A 73 1.07 6.88 7.64
CA THR A 73 1.10 6.46 9.05
C THR A 73 2.30 7.06 9.81
N ASP A 74 3.38 7.42 9.12
CA ASP A 74 4.48 8.20 9.69
C ASP A 74 4.05 9.58 10.18
N ASP A 75 3.33 10.35 9.36
CA ASP A 75 2.80 11.66 9.75
C ASP A 75 1.80 11.55 10.91
N ASP A 76 0.96 10.51 10.88
CA ASP A 76 -0.06 10.24 11.91
C ASP A 76 0.59 9.88 13.25
N LEU A 77 1.62 9.03 13.25
CA LEU A 77 2.37 8.67 14.46
C LEU A 77 3.14 9.86 15.02
N ASP A 78 3.72 10.72 14.17
CA ASP A 78 4.35 11.96 14.61
C ASP A 78 3.33 12.93 15.24
N ALA A 79 2.11 12.99 14.71
CA ALA A 79 1.04 13.78 15.31
C ALA A 79 0.62 13.23 16.69
N GLU A 80 0.38 11.92 16.79
CA GLU A 80 0.00 11.26 18.04
C GLU A 80 1.11 11.37 19.11
N SER A 81 2.38 11.22 18.72
CA SER A 81 3.53 11.41 19.60
C SER A 81 3.59 12.83 20.18
N ARG A 82 3.35 13.85 19.34
CA ARG A 82 3.30 15.25 19.76
C ARG A 82 2.14 15.54 20.70
N GLU A 83 0.97 14.95 20.46
CA GLU A 83 -0.24 15.15 21.27
C GLU A 83 -0.15 14.45 22.62
N THR A 84 0.40 13.23 22.65
CA THR A 84 0.49 12.41 23.88
C THR A 84 1.77 12.64 24.67
N HIS A 85 2.74 13.39 24.12
CA HIS A 85 4.09 13.55 24.64
C HIS A 85 4.81 12.21 24.89
N GLN A 86 4.54 11.21 24.05
CA GLN A 86 5.18 9.90 24.10
C GLN A 86 6.14 9.74 22.93
N GLU A 87 7.25 9.05 23.15
CA GLU A 87 8.14 8.64 22.06
C GLU A 87 7.49 7.56 21.19
N ILE A 88 7.86 7.51 19.92
CA ILE A 88 7.39 6.49 18.98
C ILE A 88 8.02 5.15 19.35
N ASN A 89 7.28 4.34 20.09
CA ASN A 89 7.62 2.98 20.48
C ASN A 89 6.49 2.01 20.12
N ASP A 90 6.72 0.72 20.32
CA ASP A 90 5.74 -0.31 19.94
C ASP A 90 4.41 -0.15 20.69
N ARG A 91 4.45 0.32 21.94
CA ARG A 91 3.24 0.62 22.72
C ARG A 91 2.41 1.74 22.11
N LEU A 92 3.04 2.83 21.66
CA LEU A 92 2.34 3.94 21.01
C LEU A 92 1.68 3.45 19.71
N LYS A 93 2.39 2.64 18.92
CA LYS A 93 1.87 2.06 17.68
C LYS A 93 0.68 1.15 17.91
N GLU A 94 0.74 0.29 18.94
CA GLU A 94 -0.39 -0.58 19.32
C GLU A 94 -1.63 0.24 19.66
N ILE A 95 -1.48 1.28 20.48
CA ILE A 95 -2.58 2.18 20.86
C ILE A 95 -3.15 2.91 19.64
N PHE A 96 -2.26 3.44 18.78
CA PHE A 96 -2.63 4.10 17.55
C PHE A 96 -3.47 3.18 16.66
N ILE A 97 -3.01 1.94 16.44
CA ILE A 97 -3.71 0.96 15.60
C ILE A 97 -5.04 0.54 16.20
N GLU A 98 -5.10 0.32 17.51
CA GLU A 98 -6.35 -0.04 18.18
C GLU A 98 -7.39 1.08 18.00
N ARG A 99 -6.99 2.34 18.21
CA ARG A 99 -7.88 3.50 17.99
C ARG A 99 -8.31 3.62 16.54
N ALA A 100 -7.37 3.54 15.60
CA ALA A 100 -7.66 3.68 14.18
C ALA A 100 -8.61 2.57 13.70
N ARG A 101 -8.39 1.32 14.11
CA ARG A 101 -9.30 0.18 13.84
C ARG A 101 -10.69 0.40 14.43
N ASN A 102 -10.79 0.95 15.63
CA ASN A 102 -12.07 1.26 16.25
C ASN A 102 -12.84 2.35 15.49
N VAL A 103 -12.15 3.40 15.01
CA VAL A 103 -12.75 4.45 14.19
C VAL A 103 -13.21 3.88 12.84
N PHE A 104 -12.34 3.12 12.18
CA PHE A 104 -12.63 2.47 10.91
C PHE A 104 -13.84 1.53 11.01
N SER A 105 -13.86 0.66 12.03
CA SER A 105 -14.96 -0.29 12.24
C SER A 105 -16.29 0.44 12.43
N LYS A 106 -16.33 1.49 13.25
CA LYS A 106 -17.55 2.31 13.43
C LYS A 106 -18.00 2.95 12.12
N MET A 107 -17.08 3.51 11.35
CA MET A 107 -17.36 4.16 10.07
C MET A 107 -17.91 3.17 9.03
N ILE A 108 -17.30 1.99 8.90
CA ILE A 108 -17.76 0.93 7.99
C ILE A 108 -19.14 0.42 8.40
N HIS A 109 -19.38 0.19 9.70
CA HIS A 109 -20.70 -0.24 10.17
C HIS A 109 -21.81 0.78 9.90
N GLN A 110 -21.48 2.06 9.82
CA GLN A 110 -22.45 3.13 9.52
C GLN A 110 -22.68 3.30 8.02
N LYS A 111 -21.62 3.35 7.21
CA LYS A 111 -21.71 3.69 5.78
C LYS A 111 -21.78 2.49 4.84
N ALA A 112 -21.24 1.35 5.25
CA ALA A 112 -20.98 0.22 4.36
C ALA A 112 -20.85 -1.11 5.09
N GLN A 113 -21.90 -1.55 5.79
CA GLN A 113 -21.90 -2.83 6.53
C GLN A 113 -21.48 -4.05 5.71
N VAL A 114 -21.74 -4.03 4.40
CA VAL A 114 -21.32 -5.09 3.47
C VAL A 114 -19.78 -5.22 3.41
N LEU A 115 -19.03 -4.19 3.79
CA LEU A 115 -17.56 -4.18 3.81
C LEU A 115 -16.99 -4.45 5.22
N ALA A 116 -17.79 -4.94 6.18
CA ALA A 116 -17.35 -5.12 7.57
C ALA A 116 -16.16 -6.08 7.72
N ASP A 117 -16.05 -7.07 6.84
CA ASP A 117 -14.99 -8.09 6.88
C ASP A 117 -13.69 -7.64 6.18
N ILE A 118 -13.64 -6.41 5.66
CA ILE A 118 -12.50 -5.92 4.88
C ILE A 118 -11.43 -5.36 5.82
N GLU A 119 -10.20 -5.82 5.61
CA GLU A 119 -9.02 -5.38 6.34
C GLU A 119 -8.54 -4.01 5.84
N MET A 120 -8.11 -3.17 6.79
CA MET A 120 -7.39 -1.93 6.53
C MET A 120 -5.99 -2.02 7.13
N LEU A 121 -4.96 -1.86 6.29
CA LEU A 121 -3.56 -1.80 6.70
C LEU A 121 -3.09 -0.35 6.81
N TYR A 122 -2.28 -0.07 7.82
CA TYR A 122 -1.70 1.24 8.07
C TYR A 122 -0.23 1.23 7.67
N VAL A 123 0.09 1.95 6.60
CA VAL A 123 1.38 1.87 5.95
C VAL A 123 1.97 3.23 5.63
N SER A 124 3.29 3.29 5.66
CA SER A 124 4.08 4.43 5.23
C SER A 124 4.93 4.07 4.02
N ALA A 125 4.81 4.86 2.95
CA ALA A 125 5.59 4.65 1.72
C ALA A 125 7.12 4.78 1.96
N PRO A 126 7.62 5.74 2.76
CA PRO A 126 9.01 5.75 3.21
C PRO A 126 9.48 4.45 3.87
N VAL A 127 8.66 3.84 4.73
CA VAL A 127 9.00 2.57 5.41
C VAL A 127 9.12 1.43 4.40
N ILE A 128 8.14 1.27 3.51
CA ILE A 128 8.17 0.25 2.46
C ILE A 128 9.43 0.40 1.60
N ARG A 129 9.76 1.63 1.19
CA ARG A 129 10.96 1.92 0.40
C ARG A 129 12.21 1.50 1.15
N ASP A 130 12.31 1.82 2.43
CA ASP A 130 13.46 1.47 3.26
C ASP A 130 13.58 -0.05 3.42
N GLN A 131 12.48 -0.77 3.63
CA GLN A 131 12.47 -2.23 3.70
C GLN A 131 12.94 -2.88 2.39
N LEU A 132 12.49 -2.38 1.24
CA LEU A 132 12.87 -2.94 -0.07
C LEU A 132 14.33 -2.63 -0.44
N ASN A 133 14.83 -1.45 -0.03
CA ASN A 133 16.20 -1.00 -0.30
C ASN A 133 17.21 -1.44 0.77
N GLY A 134 16.76 -1.97 1.91
CA GLY A 134 17.63 -2.32 3.04
C GLY A 134 18.13 -1.11 3.85
N ASN A 135 17.42 0.02 3.79
CA ASN A 135 17.71 1.20 4.61
C ASN A 135 17.00 1.12 5.96
N THR A 136 17.41 1.97 6.90
CA THR A 136 16.89 1.98 8.28
C THR A 136 16.30 3.31 8.73
N SER A 137 16.20 4.31 7.86
CA SER A 137 15.88 5.70 8.22
C SER A 137 14.45 5.85 8.75
N TYR A 138 13.49 5.13 8.18
CA TYR A 138 12.07 5.23 8.53
C TYR A 138 11.54 4.00 9.28
N LEU A 139 12.36 2.97 9.52
CA LEU A 139 11.90 1.73 10.14
C LEU A 139 11.29 1.91 11.54
N LEU A 140 11.59 3.03 12.22
CA LEU A 140 10.93 3.42 13.46
C LEU A 140 9.40 3.49 13.31
N TYR A 141 8.90 3.92 12.15
CA TYR A 141 7.47 4.08 11.86
C TYR A 141 6.79 2.80 11.38
N LYS A 142 7.51 1.68 11.31
CA LYS A 142 6.96 0.41 10.80
C LYS A 142 5.79 -0.08 11.66
N VAL A 143 4.69 -0.42 10.99
CA VAL A 143 3.45 -1.01 11.54
C VAL A 143 3.01 -2.23 10.71
N ASP A 144 2.24 -2.06 9.63
CA ASP A 144 1.68 -3.16 8.83
C ASP A 144 2.45 -3.43 7.52
N GLU A 145 3.62 -2.82 7.30
CA GLU A 145 4.34 -2.94 6.03
C GLU A 145 4.79 -4.37 5.73
N ASP A 146 5.16 -5.16 6.75
CA ASP A 146 5.52 -6.57 6.58
C ASP A 146 4.34 -7.36 5.99
N ARG A 147 3.12 -7.10 6.48
CA ARG A 147 1.87 -7.71 5.99
C ARG A 147 1.59 -7.30 4.55
N LEU A 148 1.80 -6.03 4.20
CA LEU A 148 1.65 -5.55 2.83
C LEU A 148 2.65 -6.24 1.88
N LEU A 149 3.92 -6.37 2.28
CA LEU A 149 4.94 -7.03 1.48
C LEU A 149 4.63 -8.51 1.23
N GLU A 150 4.10 -9.21 2.24
CA GLU A 150 3.62 -10.59 2.09
C GLU A 150 2.51 -10.70 1.04
N LEU A 151 1.52 -9.79 1.07
CA LEU A 151 0.40 -9.78 0.13
C LEU A 151 0.83 -9.56 -1.33
N VAL A 152 1.95 -8.86 -1.54
CA VAL A 152 2.52 -8.63 -2.88
C VAL A 152 3.68 -9.57 -3.22
N ALA A 153 3.94 -10.57 -2.36
CA ALA A 153 5.04 -11.53 -2.50
C ALA A 153 6.43 -10.87 -2.67
N LEU A 154 6.64 -9.69 -2.06
CA LEU A 154 7.92 -9.00 -2.06
C LEU A 154 8.73 -9.34 -0.81
N LYS A 155 10.04 -9.49 -0.98
CA LYS A 155 10.96 -9.73 0.12
C LYS A 155 11.68 -8.44 0.51
N PRO A 156 11.94 -8.20 1.81
CA PRO A 156 12.82 -7.13 2.24
C PRO A 156 14.19 -7.22 1.54
N GLY A 157 14.77 -6.08 1.16
CA GLY A 157 16.06 -5.99 0.48
C GLY A 157 16.05 -6.45 -0.99
N CYS A 158 14.90 -6.75 -1.59
CA CYS A 158 14.86 -7.26 -2.96
C CYS A 158 15.36 -6.23 -4.00
N HIS A 159 15.11 -4.93 -3.79
CA HIS A 159 15.60 -3.89 -4.68
C HIS A 159 17.11 -3.75 -4.58
N TYR A 160 17.66 -3.79 -3.37
CA TYR A 160 19.11 -3.79 -3.15
C TYR A 160 19.80 -5.00 -3.79
N ALA A 161 19.22 -6.20 -3.64
CA ALA A 161 19.73 -7.41 -4.26
C ALA A 161 19.69 -7.34 -5.79
N LEU A 162 18.62 -6.79 -6.36
CA LEU A 162 18.48 -6.58 -7.79
C LEU A 162 19.50 -5.58 -8.31
N GLU A 163 19.65 -4.43 -7.65
CA GLU A 163 20.60 -3.38 -8.04
C GLU A 163 22.03 -3.91 -8.02
N ASN A 164 22.42 -4.66 -6.99
CA ASN A 164 23.73 -5.30 -6.92
C ASN A 164 23.94 -6.35 -8.02
N SER A 165 22.91 -7.09 -8.38
CA SER A 165 22.98 -8.08 -9.47
C SER A 165 23.18 -7.39 -10.83
N LEU A 166 22.46 -6.28 -11.07
CA LEU A 166 22.60 -5.46 -12.27
C LEU A 166 24.00 -4.82 -12.36
N ARG A 167 24.52 -4.26 -11.26
CA ARG A 167 25.89 -3.72 -11.20
C ARG A 167 26.92 -4.79 -11.54
N LYS A 168 26.78 -6.01 -11.00
CA LYS A 168 27.68 -7.13 -11.33
C LYS A 168 27.61 -7.51 -12.81
N GLN A 169 26.44 -7.54 -13.43
CA GLN A 169 26.30 -7.83 -14.86
C GLN A 169 26.99 -6.77 -15.73
N VAL A 170 26.91 -5.49 -15.37
CA VAL A 170 27.64 -4.40 -16.05
C VAL A 170 29.16 -4.57 -15.90
N VAL A 171 29.65 -5.02 -14.74
CA VAL A 171 31.07 -5.29 -14.54
C VAL A 171 31.54 -6.47 -15.41
N PHE A 172 30.73 -7.52 -15.56
CA PHE A 172 31.05 -8.65 -16.45
C PHE A 172 31.01 -8.27 -17.94
N SER A 173 30.12 -7.39 -18.36
CA SER A 173 30.10 -6.91 -19.75
C SER A 173 31.27 -5.97 -20.07
N VAL A 174 31.76 -5.20 -19.10
CA VAL A 174 32.95 -4.35 -19.28
C VAL A 174 34.26 -5.16 -19.25
N CYS A 175 34.38 -6.19 -18.39
CA CYS A 175 35.58 -7.05 -18.38
C CYS A 175 35.68 -7.98 -19.60
N SER A 176 34.56 -8.36 -20.23
CA SER A 176 34.58 -9.19 -21.46
C SER A 176 34.90 -8.39 -22.73
N LEU A 177 34.91 -7.07 -22.67
CA LEU A 177 35.33 -6.17 -23.77
C LEU A 177 36.81 -5.77 -23.69
N SER A 178 37.50 -6.03 -22.57
CA SER A 178 38.91 -5.65 -22.36
C SER A 178 39.93 -6.78 -22.57
N CYS A 179 39.49 -8.00 -22.93
CA CYS A 179 40.37 -9.12 -23.27
C CYS A 179 40.11 -9.61 -24.70
N LYS A 180 40.39 -8.75 -25.68
CA LYS A 180 40.73 -9.16 -27.05
C LYS A 180 41.89 -8.29 -27.53
N PHE A 181 43.10 -8.73 -27.22
CA PHE A 181 44.32 -8.39 -27.95
C PHE A 181 44.78 -9.65 -28.67
#